data_AF-A0A962VG23-F1
#
_entry.id   AF-A0A962VG23-F1
#
_cell.length_a   1.000
_cell.length_b   1.000
_cell.length_c   1.000
_cell.angle_alpha   90.00
_cell.angle_beta   90.00
_cell.angle_gamma   90.00
#
_symmetry.space_group_name_H-M   'P 1'
#
loop_
_entity.id
_entity.type
_entity.pdbx_description
1 polymer ?
#
loop_
_entity_poly.entity_id
_entity_poly.type
_entity_poly.pdbx_seq_one_letter_code
_entity_poly.pdbx_strand_id
1 'polypeptide(L)'
;MSESTQLSASEKQAQLMEQLNEMVECSQQLLHHYVQQMQGESFSIPDRGVVAKAFMQLAERMLTEPDKIAQAQSGYMQGMLSLYQSVAKRMQGEDVVPVVEPEPGDKRFKDDIWRENPYFDFLKQSYLLASQSILDTVRGIESLDPKTAEKVDFYTRQYIEALAPTNFAISNPQVIKATLDSGGENLRKGFAQMLQDLERGKGELRIKMTDLDAFELGKNIAVTPGKVVFQTPLMQLLQYSP
;
A
#
# COMPACT_ATOMS: atom_id res chain seq x y z
N MET A 1 -2.12 40.32 21.12
CA MET A 1 -3.30 40.09 20.26
C MET A 1 -2.76 40.03 18.84
N SER A 2 -2.54 38.83 18.33
CA SER A 2 -1.91 38.58 17.03
C SER A 2 -3.01 38.48 15.97
N GLU A 3 -3.10 39.50 15.12
CA GLU A 3 -4.02 39.55 13.99
C GLU A 3 -3.68 38.44 12.98
N SER A 4 -4.58 37.49 12.85
CA SER A 4 -4.61 36.53 11.76
C SER A 4 -5.00 37.25 10.47
N THR A 5 -4.02 37.54 9.61
CA THR A 5 -4.21 38.11 8.27
C THR A 5 -5.10 37.18 7.43
N GLN A 6 -6.36 37.55 7.26
CA GLN A 6 -7.27 36.89 6.33
C GLN A 6 -6.86 37.27 4.90
N LEU A 7 -6.14 36.37 4.21
CA LEU A 7 -5.85 36.49 2.78
C LEU A 7 -7.14 36.67 1.96
N SER A 8 -7.14 37.62 1.02
CA SER A 8 -8.25 37.88 0.11
C SER A 8 -8.49 36.70 -0.85
N ALA A 9 -9.71 36.57 -1.40
CA ALA A 9 -10.06 35.45 -2.28
C ALA A 9 -9.16 35.36 -3.53
N SER A 10 -8.69 36.51 -4.05
CA SER A 10 -7.77 36.57 -5.18
C SER A 10 -6.35 36.13 -4.83
N GLU A 11 -5.85 36.49 -3.64
CA GLU A 11 -4.53 36.06 -3.17
C GLU A 11 -4.49 34.55 -2.91
N LYS A 12 -5.58 33.99 -2.36
CA LYS A 12 -5.73 32.54 -2.19
C LYS A 12 -5.75 31.81 -3.53
N GLN A 13 -6.42 32.35 -4.55
CA GLN A 13 -6.41 31.78 -5.91
C GLN A 13 -5.04 31.86 -6.57
N ALA A 14 -4.33 32.99 -6.43
CA ALA A 14 -2.99 33.16 -6.99
C ALA A 14 -1.98 32.20 -6.34
N GLN A 15 -2.01 32.11 -5.00
CA GLN A 15 -1.14 31.19 -4.26
C GLN A 15 -1.46 29.73 -4.56
N LEU A 16 -2.73 29.38 -4.79
CA LEU A 16 -3.13 28.05 -5.24
C LEU A 16 -2.56 27.73 -6.63
N MET A 17 -2.65 28.67 -7.57
CA MET A 17 -2.12 28.47 -8.93
C MET A 17 -0.60 28.33 -8.95
N GLU A 18 0.11 29.11 -8.15
CA GLU A 18 1.56 29.01 -7.99
C GLU A 18 1.96 27.63 -7.46
N GLN A 19 1.31 27.16 -6.38
CA GLN A 19 1.55 25.83 -5.83
C GLN A 19 1.23 24.71 -6.82
N LEU A 20 0.17 24.85 -7.62
CA LEU A 20 -0.17 23.87 -8.65
C LEU A 20 0.88 23.82 -9.76
N ASN A 21 1.41 24.97 -10.18
CA ASN A 21 2.46 25.03 -11.19
C ASN A 21 3.76 24.39 -10.69
N GLU A 22 4.19 24.71 -9.45
CA GLU A 22 5.37 24.07 -8.83
C GLU A 22 5.20 22.54 -8.75
N MET A 23 4.02 22.07 -8.36
CA MET A 23 3.71 20.64 -8.31
C MET A 23 3.78 19.99 -9.69
N VAL A 24 3.26 20.64 -10.73
CA VAL A 24 3.32 20.15 -12.11
C VAL A 24 4.77 20.06 -12.59
N GLU A 25 5.56 21.10 -12.39
CA GLU A 25 6.98 21.10 -12.79
C GLU A 25 7.78 20.02 -12.07
N CYS A 26 7.62 19.91 -10.76
CA CYS A 26 8.26 18.87 -9.95
C CYS A 26 7.84 17.46 -10.43
N SER A 27 6.54 17.24 -10.66
CA SER A 27 6.04 15.95 -11.15
C SER A 27 6.64 15.53 -12.49
N GLN A 28 6.82 16.48 -13.43
CA GLN A 28 7.40 16.22 -14.74
C GLN A 28 8.88 15.86 -14.65
N GLN A 29 9.64 16.58 -13.84
CA GLN A 29 11.07 16.32 -13.62
C GLN A 29 11.29 14.96 -12.95
N LEU A 30 10.46 14.61 -11.98
CA LEU A 30 10.55 13.33 -11.28
C LEU A 30 10.14 12.14 -12.16
N LEU A 31 9.09 12.29 -12.97
CA LEU A 31 8.73 11.29 -13.99
C LEU A 31 9.88 11.04 -14.96
N HIS A 32 10.57 12.09 -15.40
CA HIS A 32 11.72 11.97 -16.28
C HIS A 32 12.87 11.20 -15.63
N HIS A 33 13.21 11.53 -14.38
CA HIS A 33 14.24 10.82 -13.61
C HIS A 33 13.88 9.35 -13.38
N TYR A 34 12.63 9.08 -12.97
CA TYR A 34 12.14 7.72 -12.74
C TYR A 34 12.22 6.85 -14.01
N VAL A 35 11.80 7.38 -15.17
CA VAL A 35 11.88 6.67 -16.44
C VAL A 35 13.33 6.37 -16.84
N GLN A 36 14.25 7.32 -16.64
CA GLN A 36 15.68 7.07 -16.90
C GLN A 36 16.26 6.01 -15.97
N GLN A 37 15.88 6.01 -14.69
CA GLN A 37 16.37 5.06 -13.70
C GLN A 37 15.83 3.64 -13.92
N MET A 38 14.59 3.52 -14.41
CA MET A 38 13.97 2.25 -14.81
C MET A 38 14.62 1.60 -16.04
N GLN A 39 15.41 2.34 -16.82
CA GLN A 39 16.16 1.81 -17.96
C GLN A 39 17.50 1.17 -17.54
N GLY A 40 17.96 1.36 -16.30
CA GLY A 40 19.13 0.68 -15.75
C GLY A 40 18.78 -0.72 -15.21
N GLU A 41 19.75 -1.65 -15.23
CA GLU A 41 19.67 -2.93 -14.51
C GLU A 41 19.71 -2.67 -13.00
N SER A 42 18.57 -2.27 -12.42
CA SER A 42 18.46 -2.10 -10.97
C SER A 42 18.20 -3.45 -10.30
N PHE A 43 19.04 -3.80 -9.33
CA PHE A 43 18.82 -4.93 -8.43
C PHE A 43 17.52 -4.70 -7.66
N SER A 44 16.48 -5.46 -8.00
CA SER A 44 15.21 -5.46 -7.28
C SER A 44 15.12 -6.72 -6.44
N ILE A 45 14.76 -6.56 -5.16
CA ILE A 45 14.26 -7.66 -4.35
C ILE A 45 12.76 -7.48 -4.28
N PRO A 46 11.96 -8.39 -4.87
CA PRO A 46 12.39 -9.65 -5.47
C PRO A 46 12.94 -9.56 -6.89
N ASP A 47 13.83 -10.50 -7.23
CA ASP A 47 14.28 -10.71 -8.60
C ASP A 47 13.07 -11.05 -9.50
N ARG A 48 12.79 -10.17 -10.46
CA ARG A 48 11.64 -10.25 -11.35
C ARG A 48 11.63 -11.55 -12.16
N GLY A 49 12.80 -12.07 -12.53
CA GLY A 49 12.94 -13.34 -13.26
C GLY A 49 12.61 -14.54 -12.39
N VAL A 50 13.00 -14.52 -11.12
CA VAL A 50 12.65 -15.57 -10.15
C VAL A 50 11.14 -15.64 -9.92
N VAL A 51 10.49 -14.48 -9.78
CA VAL A 51 9.02 -14.39 -9.64
C VAL A 51 8.33 -14.90 -10.91
N ALA A 52 8.74 -14.39 -12.08
CA ALA A 52 8.16 -14.79 -13.36
C ALA A 52 8.26 -16.31 -13.59
N LYS A 53 9.40 -16.92 -13.29
CA LYS A 53 9.59 -18.37 -13.42
C LYS A 53 8.65 -19.15 -12.51
N ALA A 54 8.48 -18.71 -11.26
CA ALA A 54 7.58 -19.38 -10.32
C ALA A 54 6.12 -19.36 -10.80
N PHE A 55 5.66 -18.22 -11.34
CA PHE A 55 4.32 -18.10 -11.90
C PHE A 55 4.14 -18.86 -13.23
N MET A 56 5.17 -18.96 -14.07
CA MET A 56 5.11 -19.83 -15.26
C MET A 56 4.93 -21.30 -14.87
N GLN A 57 5.68 -21.77 -13.86
CA GLN A 57 5.54 -23.14 -13.35
C GLN A 57 4.15 -23.39 -12.75
N LEU A 58 3.60 -22.41 -12.01
CA LEU A 58 2.21 -22.46 -11.56
C LEU A 58 1.24 -22.61 -12.74
N ALA A 59 1.38 -21.78 -13.78
CA ALA A 59 0.48 -21.79 -14.94
C ALA A 59 0.53 -23.13 -15.69
N GLU A 60 1.72 -23.70 -15.87
CA GLU A 60 1.89 -25.04 -16.45
C GLU A 60 1.15 -26.12 -15.65
N ARG A 61 1.25 -26.07 -14.30
CA ARG A 61 0.55 -27.04 -13.44
C ARG A 61 -0.95 -26.84 -13.40
N MET A 62 -1.41 -25.60 -13.40
CA MET A 62 -2.83 -25.26 -13.50
C MET A 62 -3.47 -25.88 -14.75
N LEU A 63 -2.80 -25.85 -15.90
CA LEU A 63 -3.29 -26.48 -17.13
C LEU A 63 -3.43 -28.00 -17.02
N THR A 64 -2.63 -28.65 -16.15
CA THR A 64 -2.70 -30.09 -15.91
C THR A 64 -3.72 -30.50 -14.84
N GLU A 65 -4.29 -29.54 -14.11
CA GLU A 65 -5.25 -29.77 -13.02
C GLU A 65 -6.58 -28.99 -13.25
N PRO A 66 -7.29 -29.21 -14.37
CA PRO A 66 -8.49 -28.43 -14.72
C PRO A 66 -9.63 -28.59 -13.71
N ASP A 67 -9.73 -29.75 -13.04
CA ASP A 67 -10.75 -30.01 -12.03
C ASP A 67 -10.62 -29.09 -10.81
N LYS A 68 -9.37 -28.80 -10.39
CA LYS A 68 -9.09 -27.90 -9.26
C LYS A 68 -9.49 -26.46 -9.61
N ILE A 69 -9.21 -26.02 -10.84
CA ILE A 69 -9.63 -24.69 -11.34
C ILE A 69 -11.16 -24.60 -11.40
N ALA A 70 -11.82 -25.62 -11.94
CA ALA A 70 -13.28 -25.65 -12.02
C ALA A 70 -13.94 -25.62 -10.62
N GLN A 71 -13.38 -26.35 -9.64
CA GLN A 71 -13.82 -26.32 -8.26
C GLN A 71 -13.65 -24.92 -7.64
N ALA A 72 -12.48 -24.29 -7.83
CA ALA A 72 -12.23 -22.93 -7.35
C ALA A 72 -13.19 -21.91 -7.95
N GLN A 73 -13.42 -21.96 -9.27
CA GLN A 73 -14.37 -21.10 -9.96
C GLN A 73 -15.81 -21.30 -9.46
N SER A 74 -16.23 -22.55 -9.27
CA SER A 74 -17.55 -22.87 -8.72
C SER A 74 -17.71 -22.35 -7.30
N GLY A 75 -16.70 -22.54 -6.43
CA GLY A 75 -16.69 -22.03 -5.06
C GLY A 75 -16.78 -20.51 -5.01
N TYR A 76 -16.00 -19.80 -5.84
CA TYR A 76 -16.07 -18.35 -5.95
C TYR A 76 -17.45 -17.87 -6.42
N MET A 77 -18.02 -18.51 -7.44
CA MET A 77 -19.35 -18.16 -7.96
C MET A 77 -20.44 -18.38 -6.89
N GLN A 78 -20.38 -19.47 -6.14
CA GLN A 78 -21.30 -19.73 -5.02
C GLN A 78 -21.16 -18.69 -3.91
N GLY A 79 -19.93 -18.34 -3.53
CA GLY A 79 -19.65 -17.28 -2.56
C GLY A 79 -20.20 -15.93 -3.02
N MET A 80 -20.00 -15.58 -4.28
CA MET A 80 -20.49 -14.33 -4.87
C MET A 80 -22.03 -14.28 -4.93
N LEU A 81 -22.69 -15.39 -5.29
CA LEU A 81 -24.16 -15.50 -5.26
C LEU A 81 -24.69 -15.32 -3.83
N SER A 82 -24.03 -15.94 -2.85
CA SER A 82 -24.38 -15.81 -1.43
C SER A 82 -24.21 -14.36 -0.95
N LEU A 83 -23.16 -13.67 -1.41
CA LEU A 83 -22.93 -12.27 -1.12
C LEU A 83 -24.02 -11.37 -1.71
N TYR A 84 -24.41 -11.56 -2.97
CA TYR A 84 -25.51 -10.81 -3.58
C TYR A 84 -26.84 -11.03 -2.83
N GLN A 85 -27.12 -12.27 -2.40
CA GLN A 85 -28.30 -12.57 -1.59
C GLN A 85 -28.24 -11.88 -0.22
N SER A 86 -27.07 -11.88 0.44
CA SER A 86 -26.85 -11.20 1.72
C SER A 86 -27.09 -9.70 1.61
N VAL A 87 -26.53 -9.04 0.58
CA VAL A 87 -26.76 -7.62 0.31
C VAL A 87 -28.24 -7.33 0.04
N ALA A 88 -28.92 -8.16 -0.76
CA ALA A 88 -30.34 -7.97 -1.07
C ALA A 88 -31.24 -8.06 0.17
N LYS A 89 -30.97 -9.00 1.09
CA LYS A 89 -31.66 -9.12 2.38
C LYS A 89 -31.37 -7.92 3.29
N ARG A 90 -30.10 -7.51 3.33
CA ARG A 90 -29.67 -6.35 4.12
C ARG A 90 -30.32 -5.05 3.66
N MET A 91 -30.49 -4.86 2.34
CA MET A 91 -31.23 -3.72 1.78
C MET A 91 -32.72 -3.73 2.14
N GLN A 92 -33.28 -4.90 2.47
CA GLN A 92 -34.65 -5.03 2.99
C GLN A 92 -34.74 -4.77 4.51
N GLY A 93 -33.62 -4.43 5.17
CA GLY A 93 -33.57 -4.14 6.60
C GLY A 93 -33.39 -5.38 7.48
N GLU A 94 -33.11 -6.54 6.89
CA GLU A 94 -32.74 -7.74 7.66
C GLU A 94 -31.30 -7.62 8.20
N ASP A 95 -31.09 -8.13 9.41
CA ASP A 95 -29.74 -8.33 9.94
C ASP A 95 -29.18 -9.64 9.40
N VAL A 96 -28.08 -9.56 8.66
CA VAL A 96 -27.51 -10.69 7.93
C VAL A 96 -26.07 -10.88 8.36
N VAL A 97 -25.73 -12.12 8.73
CA VAL A 97 -24.34 -12.49 9.02
C VAL A 97 -23.50 -12.32 7.74
N PRO A 98 -22.31 -11.69 7.83
CA PRO A 98 -21.40 -11.58 6.69
C PRO A 98 -21.08 -12.95 6.09
N VAL A 99 -20.97 -13.02 4.76
CA VAL A 99 -20.61 -14.26 4.06
C VAL A 99 -19.15 -14.62 4.28
N VAL A 100 -18.31 -13.60 4.46
CA VAL A 100 -16.89 -13.71 4.79
C VAL A 100 -16.49 -12.56 5.71
N GLU A 101 -15.61 -12.86 6.66
CA GLU A 101 -15.02 -11.86 7.56
C GLU A 101 -13.52 -11.72 7.34
N PRO A 102 -12.92 -10.56 7.61
CA PRO A 102 -11.47 -10.41 7.60
C PRO A 102 -10.79 -11.37 8.58
N GLU A 103 -9.59 -11.82 8.24
CA GLU A 103 -8.76 -12.63 9.14
C GLU A 103 -8.52 -11.91 10.48
N PRO A 104 -8.42 -12.66 11.60
CA PRO A 104 -8.11 -12.08 12.89
C PRO A 104 -6.85 -11.23 12.85
N GLY A 105 -6.99 -9.94 13.19
CA GLY A 105 -5.88 -8.99 13.18
C GLY A 105 -5.72 -8.17 11.89
N ASP A 106 -6.54 -8.39 10.87
CA ASP A 106 -6.59 -7.52 9.69
C ASP A 106 -7.17 -6.14 10.04
N LYS A 107 -6.27 -5.14 10.15
CA LYS A 107 -6.62 -3.77 10.54
C LYS A 107 -7.20 -2.95 9.38
N ARG A 108 -7.14 -3.44 8.14
CA ARG A 108 -7.56 -2.70 6.93
C ARG A 108 -9.04 -2.33 6.98
N PHE A 109 -9.86 -3.22 7.51
CA PHE A 109 -11.32 -3.07 7.57
C PHE A 109 -11.85 -2.72 8.97
N LYS A 110 -11.03 -2.08 9.81
CA LYS A 110 -11.37 -1.77 11.21
C LYS A 110 -12.44 -0.67 11.36
N ASP A 111 -12.53 0.25 10.41
CA ASP A 111 -13.50 1.34 10.46
C ASP A 111 -14.93 0.82 10.31
N ASP A 112 -15.84 1.30 11.17
CA ASP A 112 -17.24 0.84 11.20
C ASP A 112 -17.96 1.05 9.86
N ILE A 113 -17.55 2.01 9.03
CA ILE A 113 -18.15 2.25 7.70
C ILE A 113 -18.05 1.00 6.81
N TRP A 114 -16.97 0.19 6.96
CA TRP A 114 -16.81 -1.08 6.24
C TRP A 114 -17.83 -2.14 6.62
N ARG A 115 -18.51 -1.98 7.76
CA ARG A 115 -19.61 -2.83 8.19
C ARG A 115 -20.94 -2.13 7.97
N GLU A 116 -21.09 -0.87 8.35
CA GLU A 116 -22.37 -0.16 8.39
C GLU A 116 -22.92 0.18 7.00
N ASN A 117 -22.06 0.55 6.06
CA ASN A 117 -22.49 0.96 4.74
C ASN A 117 -22.58 -0.25 3.79
N PRO A 118 -23.75 -0.55 3.19
CA PRO A 118 -23.93 -1.73 2.33
C PRO A 118 -22.98 -1.79 1.13
N TYR A 119 -22.59 -0.64 0.57
CA TYR A 119 -21.67 -0.58 -0.56
C TYR A 119 -20.24 -0.96 -0.13
N PHE A 120 -19.73 -0.37 0.96
CA PHE A 120 -18.39 -0.69 1.45
C PHE A 120 -18.30 -2.10 2.02
N ASP A 121 -19.37 -2.58 2.66
CA ASP A 121 -19.45 -3.96 3.14
C ASP A 121 -19.42 -4.97 1.98
N PHE A 122 -20.17 -4.71 0.90
CA PHE A 122 -20.09 -5.51 -0.32
C PHE A 122 -18.69 -5.48 -0.96
N LEU A 123 -18.07 -4.30 -1.04
CA LEU A 123 -16.74 -4.15 -1.62
C LEU A 123 -15.68 -4.91 -0.80
N LYS A 124 -15.76 -4.84 0.53
CA LYS A 124 -14.91 -5.62 1.44
C LYS A 124 -15.12 -7.12 1.25
N GLN A 125 -16.36 -7.60 1.32
CA GLN A 125 -16.65 -9.04 1.25
C GLN A 125 -16.33 -9.62 -0.13
N SER A 126 -16.57 -8.88 -1.22
CA SER A 126 -16.19 -9.32 -2.57
C SER A 126 -14.67 -9.42 -2.74
N TYR A 127 -13.92 -8.46 -2.20
CA TYR A 127 -12.46 -8.53 -2.15
C TYR A 127 -11.98 -9.75 -1.34
N LEU A 128 -12.54 -10.00 -0.16
CA LEU A 128 -12.15 -11.13 0.69
C LEU A 128 -12.45 -12.48 0.03
N LEU A 129 -13.63 -12.64 -0.59
CA LEU A 129 -13.99 -13.84 -1.34
C LEU A 129 -13.02 -14.11 -2.50
N ALA A 130 -12.70 -13.07 -3.28
CA ALA A 130 -11.74 -13.19 -4.37
C ALA A 130 -10.34 -13.54 -3.84
N SER A 131 -9.91 -12.88 -2.76
CA SER A 131 -8.62 -13.10 -2.11
C SER A 131 -8.46 -14.55 -1.64
N GLN A 132 -9.46 -15.05 -0.90
CA GLN A 132 -9.47 -16.41 -0.39
C GLN A 132 -9.50 -17.42 -1.53
N SER A 133 -10.37 -17.23 -2.52
CA SER A 133 -10.46 -18.12 -3.68
C SER A 133 -9.14 -18.22 -4.45
N ILE A 134 -8.46 -17.10 -4.71
CA ILE A 134 -7.16 -17.10 -5.41
C ILE A 134 -6.11 -17.83 -4.57
N LEU A 135 -6.01 -17.53 -3.27
CA LEU A 135 -5.03 -18.15 -2.38
C LEU A 135 -5.26 -19.66 -2.23
N ASP A 136 -6.51 -20.08 -2.04
CA ASP A 136 -6.86 -21.49 -1.92
C ASP A 136 -6.60 -22.25 -3.22
N THR A 137 -6.83 -21.61 -4.38
CA THR A 137 -6.47 -22.19 -5.68
C THR A 137 -4.97 -22.42 -5.80
N VAL A 138 -4.17 -21.41 -5.45
CA VAL A 138 -2.70 -21.51 -5.50
C VAL A 138 -2.17 -22.59 -4.55
N ARG A 139 -2.72 -22.66 -3.33
CA ARG A 139 -2.31 -23.64 -2.31
C ARG A 139 -2.81 -25.06 -2.59
N GLY A 140 -3.91 -25.19 -3.33
CA GLY A 140 -4.52 -26.48 -3.68
C GLY A 140 -3.83 -27.25 -4.80
N ILE A 141 -2.81 -26.66 -5.44
CA ILE A 141 -2.00 -27.28 -6.50
C ILE A 141 -0.87 -28.06 -5.85
N GLU A 142 -1.02 -29.39 -5.83
CA GLU A 142 -0.13 -30.31 -5.10
C GLU A 142 1.17 -30.61 -5.87
N SER A 143 1.20 -30.35 -7.18
CA SER A 143 2.26 -30.75 -8.11
C SER A 143 3.46 -29.79 -8.21
N LEU A 144 3.57 -28.81 -7.30
CA LEU A 144 4.65 -27.83 -7.29
C LEU A 144 5.77 -28.25 -6.34
N ASP A 145 7.03 -27.92 -6.71
CA ASP A 145 8.12 -28.09 -5.76
C ASP A 145 7.94 -27.16 -4.55
N PRO A 146 8.33 -27.57 -3.33
CA PRO A 146 8.02 -26.80 -2.11
C PRO A 146 8.53 -25.35 -2.12
N LYS A 147 9.70 -25.10 -2.74
CA LYS A 147 10.28 -23.76 -2.80
C LYS A 147 9.52 -22.85 -3.76
N THR A 148 9.06 -23.40 -4.88
CA THR A 148 8.22 -22.65 -5.82
C THR A 148 6.84 -22.41 -5.23
N ALA A 149 6.24 -23.41 -4.57
CA ALA A 149 4.96 -23.24 -3.89
C ALA A 149 5.00 -22.09 -2.86
N GLU A 150 6.04 -22.04 -2.00
CA GLU A 150 6.23 -20.96 -1.03
C GLU A 150 6.36 -19.57 -1.70
N LYS A 151 7.14 -19.48 -2.79
CA LYS A 151 7.28 -18.24 -3.56
C LYS A 151 5.96 -17.78 -4.15
N VAL A 152 5.25 -18.67 -4.83
CA VAL A 152 3.97 -18.34 -5.46
C VAL A 152 2.95 -17.92 -4.41
N ASP A 153 2.85 -18.65 -3.29
CA ASP A 153 1.97 -18.33 -2.18
C ASP A 153 2.29 -16.97 -1.54
N PHE A 154 3.58 -16.66 -1.34
CA PHE A 154 4.04 -15.35 -0.87
C PHE A 154 3.72 -14.22 -1.86
N TYR A 155 4.09 -14.34 -3.14
CA TYR A 155 3.88 -13.27 -4.11
C TYR A 155 2.41 -13.09 -4.48
N THR A 156 1.62 -14.15 -4.47
CA THR A 156 0.17 -14.07 -4.62
C THR A 156 -0.44 -13.26 -3.48
N ARG A 157 -0.04 -13.49 -2.22
CA ARG A 157 -0.47 -12.65 -1.09
C ARG A 157 -0.10 -11.19 -1.30
N GLN A 158 1.17 -10.89 -1.63
CA GLN A 158 1.61 -9.51 -1.88
C GLN A 158 0.79 -8.83 -2.98
N TYR A 159 0.48 -9.56 -4.06
CA TYR A 159 -0.34 -9.05 -5.16
C TYR A 159 -1.79 -8.77 -4.74
N ILE A 160 -2.41 -9.70 -4.03
CA ILE A 160 -3.77 -9.54 -3.49
C ILE A 160 -3.84 -8.40 -2.48
N GLU A 161 -2.85 -8.26 -1.61
CA GLU A 161 -2.76 -7.17 -0.64
C GLU A 161 -2.61 -5.81 -1.33
N ALA A 162 -1.85 -5.73 -2.43
CA ALA A 162 -1.70 -4.52 -3.23
C ALA A 162 -3.02 -4.08 -3.88
N LEU A 163 -3.88 -5.04 -4.25
CA LEU A 163 -5.21 -4.79 -4.81
C LEU A 163 -6.30 -4.49 -3.77
N ALA A 164 -5.96 -4.44 -2.48
CA ALA A 164 -6.94 -4.16 -1.44
C ALA A 164 -7.64 -2.81 -1.68
N PRO A 165 -8.98 -2.73 -1.50
CA PRO A 165 -9.74 -1.50 -1.75
C PRO A 165 -9.33 -0.36 -0.81
N THR A 166 -8.70 -0.67 0.33
CA THR A 166 -8.12 0.33 1.24
C THR A 166 -6.95 1.10 0.65
N ASN A 167 -6.28 0.57 -0.37
CA ASN A 167 -5.10 1.20 -0.97
C ASN A 167 -5.45 2.31 -1.98
N PHE A 168 -6.72 2.41 -2.39
CA PHE A 168 -7.15 3.41 -3.37
C PHE A 168 -8.04 4.45 -2.72
N ALA A 169 -7.73 5.73 -2.95
CA ALA A 169 -8.45 6.85 -2.36
C ALA A 169 -9.96 6.83 -2.65
N ILE A 170 -10.34 6.39 -3.86
CA ILE A 170 -11.74 6.38 -4.33
C ILE A 170 -12.59 5.27 -3.72
N SER A 171 -11.97 4.24 -3.13
CA SER A 171 -12.65 3.10 -2.51
C SER A 171 -12.43 3.03 -1.00
N ASN A 172 -11.66 3.95 -0.44
CA ASN A 172 -11.37 4.01 0.99
C ASN A 172 -12.31 5.03 1.67
N PRO A 173 -13.26 4.59 2.52
CA PRO A 173 -14.25 5.47 3.13
C PRO A 173 -13.62 6.55 4.03
N GLN A 174 -12.51 6.25 4.70
CA GLN A 174 -11.81 7.22 5.55
C GLN A 174 -11.18 8.32 4.70
N VAL A 175 -10.59 7.96 3.55
CA VAL A 175 -10.02 8.94 2.63
C VAL A 175 -11.11 9.78 1.99
N ILE A 176 -12.20 9.17 1.53
CA ILE A 176 -13.35 9.90 0.97
C ILE A 176 -13.90 10.90 2.00
N LYS A 177 -14.13 10.45 3.23
CA LYS A 177 -14.62 11.30 4.31
C LYS A 177 -13.66 12.46 4.60
N ALA A 178 -12.37 12.18 4.78
CA ALA A 178 -11.36 13.22 5.00
C ALA A 178 -11.25 14.20 3.82
N THR A 179 -11.47 13.72 2.60
CA THR A 179 -11.46 14.55 1.39
C THR A 179 -12.66 15.49 1.35
N LEU A 180 -13.85 15.00 1.69
CA LEU A 180 -15.04 15.83 1.80
C LEU A 180 -14.91 16.85 2.94
N ASP A 181 -14.48 16.42 4.13
CA ASP A 181 -14.36 17.27 5.32
C ASP A 181 -13.31 18.38 5.13
N SER A 182 -12.23 18.10 4.39
CA SER A 182 -11.14 19.05 4.13
C SER A 182 -11.26 19.80 2.80
N GLY A 183 -12.31 19.54 2.01
CA GLY A 183 -12.45 20.11 0.66
C GLY A 183 -11.33 19.70 -0.31
N GLY A 184 -10.73 18.54 -0.11
CA GLY A 184 -9.62 18.00 -0.93
C GLY A 184 -8.22 18.35 -0.44
N GLU A 185 -8.09 19.11 0.64
CA GLU A 185 -6.78 19.57 1.14
C GLU A 185 -5.89 18.42 1.65
N ASN A 186 -6.48 17.32 2.15
CA ASN A 186 -5.75 16.11 2.53
C ASN A 186 -4.97 15.49 1.35
N LEU A 187 -5.60 15.40 0.17
CA LEU A 187 -5.00 14.83 -1.03
C LEU A 187 -3.90 15.74 -1.57
N ARG A 188 -4.16 17.06 -1.58
CA ARG A 188 -3.18 18.06 -2.01
C ARG A 188 -1.91 18.01 -1.16
N LYS A 189 -2.05 18.00 0.17
CA LYS A 189 -0.92 17.88 1.10
C LYS A 189 -0.18 16.55 0.94
N GLY A 190 -0.91 15.44 0.81
CA GLY A 190 -0.31 14.12 0.59
C GLY A 190 0.48 14.04 -0.72
N PHE A 191 -0.03 14.64 -1.80
CA PHE A 191 0.67 14.70 -3.08
C PHE A 191 1.94 15.56 -2.98
N ALA A 192 1.87 16.71 -2.32
CA ALA A 192 3.05 17.54 -2.06
C ALA A 192 4.14 16.78 -1.29
N GLN A 193 3.75 16.03 -0.24
CA GLN A 193 4.67 15.19 0.54
C GLN A 193 5.28 14.08 -0.32
N MET A 194 4.48 13.42 -1.15
CA MET A 194 4.95 12.38 -2.07
C MET A 194 5.99 12.93 -3.06
N LEU A 195 5.76 14.11 -3.62
CA LEU A 195 6.73 14.77 -4.51
C LEU A 195 8.05 15.07 -3.79
N GLN A 196 8.00 15.61 -2.57
CA GLN A 196 9.20 15.86 -1.75
C GLN A 196 9.97 14.58 -1.43
N ASP A 197 9.26 13.50 -1.09
CA ASP A 197 9.87 12.20 -0.80
C ASP A 197 10.55 11.60 -2.04
N LEU A 198 9.95 11.80 -3.23
CA LEU A 198 10.49 11.34 -4.51
C LEU A 198 11.70 12.18 -4.97
N GLU A 199 11.64 13.50 -4.76
CA GLU A 199 12.77 14.42 -5.00
C GLU A 199 13.97 14.06 -4.12
N ARG A 200 13.74 13.84 -2.83
CA ARG A 200 14.80 13.42 -1.90
C ARG A 200 15.41 12.07 -2.28
N GLY A 201 14.61 11.15 -2.83
CA GLY A 201 15.09 9.88 -3.34
C GLY A 201 15.57 9.90 -4.78
N LYS A 202 15.64 11.08 -5.42
CA LYS A 202 16.12 11.24 -6.80
C LYS A 202 15.39 10.35 -7.81
N GLY A 203 14.09 10.16 -7.62
CA GLY A 203 13.27 9.25 -8.45
C GLY A 203 12.84 7.98 -7.73
N GLU A 204 13.39 7.67 -6.56
CA GLU A 204 12.86 6.62 -5.67
C GLU A 204 12.02 7.23 -4.54
N LEU A 205 10.90 6.59 -4.18
CA LEU A 205 10.06 7.08 -3.10
C LEU A 205 10.75 6.81 -1.74
N ARG A 206 11.49 7.80 -1.23
CA ARG A 206 12.10 7.73 0.09
C ARG A 206 11.18 8.42 1.08
N ILE A 207 10.39 7.65 1.82
CA ILE A 207 9.36 8.18 2.74
C ILE A 207 9.99 8.76 4.02
N LYS A 208 9.57 9.97 4.43
CA LYS A 208 10.06 10.62 5.66
C LYS A 208 9.36 9.98 6.87
N MET A 209 10.08 9.16 7.64
CA MET A 209 9.53 8.54 8.86
C MET A 209 9.65 9.44 10.11
N THR A 210 10.58 10.39 10.09
CA THR A 210 10.85 11.31 11.20
C THR A 210 11.36 12.64 10.68
N ASP A 211 11.31 13.68 11.50
CA ASP A 211 12.00 14.91 11.19
C ASP A 211 13.53 14.72 11.24
N LEU A 212 14.19 14.85 10.09
CA LEU A 212 15.64 14.64 9.98
C LEU A 212 16.41 15.88 10.47
N ASP A 213 15.81 17.07 10.34
CA ASP A 213 16.40 18.34 10.75
C ASP A 213 16.33 18.54 12.27
N ALA A 214 15.49 17.74 12.95
CA ALA A 214 15.41 17.71 14.40
C ALA A 214 16.60 17.01 15.07
N PHE A 215 17.46 16.30 14.34
CA PHE A 215 18.58 15.54 14.89
C PHE A 215 19.93 16.11 14.48
N GLU A 216 20.70 16.52 15.49
CA GLU A 216 22.05 17.03 15.35
C GLU A 216 23.04 16.09 16.04
N LEU A 217 23.96 15.54 15.24
CA LEU A 217 25.01 14.64 15.72
C LEU A 217 25.89 15.33 16.78
N GLY A 218 26.00 14.69 17.95
CA GLY A 218 26.75 15.20 19.09
C GLY A 218 26.00 16.22 19.95
N LYS A 219 24.77 16.62 19.60
CA LYS A 219 23.92 17.49 20.44
C LYS A 219 22.70 16.80 21.02
N ASN A 220 21.98 16.03 20.20
CA ASN A 220 20.77 15.31 20.63
C ASN A 220 20.71 13.85 20.16
N ILE A 221 21.66 13.44 19.31
CA ILE A 221 21.94 12.04 18.98
C ILE A 221 23.45 11.78 19.13
N ALA A 222 23.82 10.56 19.49
CA ALA A 222 25.22 10.18 19.76
C ALA A 222 25.93 11.10 20.78
N VAL A 223 25.21 11.53 21.82
CA VAL A 223 25.70 12.46 22.86
C VAL A 223 26.40 11.78 24.03
N THR A 224 26.40 10.44 24.07
CA THR A 224 26.98 9.68 25.17
C THR A 224 28.47 10.00 25.28
N PRO A 225 28.96 10.50 26.43
CA PRO A 225 30.36 10.85 26.60
C PRO A 225 31.27 9.65 26.32
N GLY A 226 32.17 9.78 25.36
CA GLY A 226 33.09 8.72 24.96
C GLY A 226 34.26 9.25 24.15
N LYS A 227 35.22 8.39 23.86
CA LYS A 227 36.42 8.72 23.09
C LYS A 227 36.75 7.61 22.08
N VAL A 228 37.31 7.99 20.93
CA VAL A 228 37.88 7.04 19.98
C VAL A 228 39.20 6.53 20.56
N VAL A 229 39.31 5.23 20.80
CA VAL A 229 40.53 4.60 21.38
C VAL A 229 41.37 3.85 20.34
N PHE A 230 40.79 3.56 19.17
CA PHE A 230 41.48 2.89 18.07
C PHE A 230 40.79 3.24 16.74
N GLN A 231 41.56 3.40 15.67
CA GLN A 231 41.03 3.76 14.35
C GLN A 231 41.82 3.04 13.23
N THR A 232 41.09 2.53 12.25
CA THR A 232 41.60 1.95 11.00
C THR A 232 40.87 2.57 9.80
N PRO A 233 41.28 2.28 8.54
CA PRO A 233 40.54 2.73 7.36
C PRO A 233 39.10 2.21 7.27
N LEU A 234 38.75 1.16 8.01
CA LEU A 234 37.43 0.52 7.95
C LEU A 234 36.58 0.74 9.21
N MET A 235 37.18 1.12 10.35
CA MET A 235 36.43 1.28 11.61
C MET A 235 37.05 2.26 12.60
N GLN A 236 36.21 2.75 13.52
CA GLN A 236 36.61 3.44 14.74
C GLN A 236 36.05 2.69 15.95
N LEU A 237 36.89 2.46 16.96
CA LEU A 237 36.50 1.88 18.24
C LEU A 237 36.24 2.99 19.25
N LEU A 238 35.01 3.04 19.76
CA LEU A 238 34.57 4.01 20.76
C LEU A 238 34.58 3.37 22.16
N GLN A 239 35.24 4.03 23.12
CA GLN A 239 35.13 3.73 24.54
C GLN A 239 34.23 4.78 25.21
N TYR A 240 33.06 4.37 25.67
CA TYR A 240 32.17 5.22 26.46
C TYR A 240 32.71 5.42 27.88
N SER A 241 32.38 6.57 28.47
CA SER A 241 32.69 6.87 29.88
C SER A 241 31.76 6.04 30.80
N PRO A 242 32.22 5.63 32.00
CA PRO A 242 31.40 4.90 32.96
C PRO A 242 30.14 5.66 33.37
#